data_AF-A0A2X1IWI7-F1
#
_entry.id   AF-A0A2X1IWI7-F1
#
_cell.length_a   1.000
_cell.length_b   1.000
_cell.length_c   1.000
_cell.angle_alpha   90.00
_cell.angle_beta   90.00
_cell.angle_gamma   90.00
#
_symmetry.space_group_name_H-M   'P 1'
#
loop_
_entity.id
_entity.type
_entity.pdbx_description
1 polymer ?
#
loop_
_entity_poly.entity_id
_entity_poly.type
_entity_poly.pdbx_seq_one_letter_code
_entity_poly.pdbx_strand_id
1 'polypeptide(L)'
;MISGVRGGTIDMEMSGSNNFAGLSPVMNLLDVPFLFRDTAHAHKTLDGKVGDDLKASLEGKGLKVLAYWENGWRDITNSRAPVKTPADLKRLKIRTNNSPMNIAAFKVFGANPIPMPFAEVYTGLETRTIDAQEHPINVVWSAKFFEVQKFLSLTHHAYSPLLVVINKAKF
;
A
#
# COMPACT_ATOMS: atom_id res chain seq x y z
N MET A 1 -4.25 -10.74 -10.04
CA MET A 1 -5.20 -9.97 -10.88
C MET A 1 -4.49 -9.24 -12.01
N ILE A 2 -3.48 -8.40 -11.72
CA ILE A 2 -2.66 -7.70 -12.74
C ILE A 2 -2.26 -8.58 -13.94
N SER A 3 -1.67 -9.77 -13.70
CA SER A 3 -1.31 -10.69 -14.80
C SER A 3 -2.50 -11.18 -15.63
N GLY A 4 -3.67 -11.35 -15.02
CA GLY A 4 -4.91 -11.70 -15.72
C GLY A 4 -5.41 -10.56 -16.60
N VAL A 5 -5.28 -9.29 -16.14
CA VAL A 5 -5.56 -8.13 -16.98
C VAL A 5 -4.59 -8.03 -18.14
N ARG A 6 -3.29 -8.24 -17.91
CA ARG A 6 -2.29 -8.27 -18.99
C ARG A 6 -2.57 -9.36 -20.03
N GLY A 7 -2.99 -10.55 -19.57
CA GLY A 7 -3.32 -11.70 -20.41
C GLY A 7 -4.71 -11.66 -21.05
N GLY A 8 -5.57 -10.72 -20.66
CA GLY A 8 -6.92 -10.55 -21.21
C GLY A 8 -7.98 -11.51 -20.65
N THR A 9 -7.64 -12.30 -19.62
CA THR A 9 -8.62 -13.14 -18.90
C THR A 9 -9.43 -12.34 -17.87
N ILE A 10 -8.94 -11.15 -17.50
CA ILE A 10 -9.66 -10.14 -16.73
C ILE A 10 -9.67 -8.85 -17.57
N ASP A 11 -10.80 -8.15 -17.64
CA ASP A 11 -10.88 -6.93 -18.45
C ASP A 11 -10.23 -5.73 -17.76
N MET A 12 -10.61 -5.50 -16.50
CA MET A 12 -10.19 -4.35 -15.70
C MET A 12 -9.99 -4.74 -14.24
N GLU A 13 -9.07 -4.08 -13.56
CA GLU A 13 -8.91 -4.16 -12.11
C GLU A 13 -8.35 -2.86 -11.53
N MET A 14 -8.33 -2.78 -10.20
CA MET A 14 -7.61 -1.75 -9.47
C MET A 14 -6.75 -2.38 -8.39
N SER A 15 -5.53 -1.87 -8.27
CA SER A 15 -4.55 -2.35 -7.30
C SER A 15 -3.70 -1.21 -6.77
N GLY A 16 -3.17 -1.36 -5.55
CA GLY A 16 -2.19 -0.42 -4.99
C GLY A 16 -0.97 -0.29 -5.89
N SER A 17 -0.42 0.93 -5.99
CA SER A 17 0.77 1.25 -6.81
C SER A 17 1.95 0.30 -6.56
N ASN A 18 2.16 -0.08 -5.31
CA ASN A 18 3.20 -1.02 -4.89
C ASN A 18 3.15 -2.36 -5.64
N ASN A 19 1.96 -2.83 -6.07
CA ASN A 19 1.80 -4.11 -6.76
C ASN A 19 2.31 -4.04 -8.21
N PHE A 20 2.53 -2.84 -8.76
CA PHE A 20 3.08 -2.63 -10.09
C PHE A 20 4.61 -2.49 -10.09
N ALA A 21 5.26 -2.48 -8.92
CA ALA A 21 6.71 -2.33 -8.80
C ALA A 21 7.52 -3.43 -9.52
N GLY A 22 7.01 -4.67 -9.54
CA GLY A 22 7.63 -5.77 -10.29
C GLY A 22 7.53 -5.61 -11.81
N LEU A 23 6.59 -4.79 -12.29
CA LEU A 23 6.50 -4.41 -13.69
C LEU A 23 7.33 -3.17 -13.98
N SER A 24 7.27 -2.16 -13.11
CA SER A 24 7.95 -0.88 -13.23
C SER A 24 8.55 -0.45 -11.89
N PRO A 25 9.86 -0.65 -11.66
CA PRO A 25 10.48 -0.36 -10.36
C PRO A 25 10.31 1.09 -9.88
N VAL A 26 10.13 2.05 -10.80
CA VAL A 26 9.86 3.46 -10.46
C VAL A 26 8.57 3.65 -9.64
N MET A 27 7.62 2.71 -9.72
CA MET A 27 6.40 2.75 -8.91
C MET A 27 6.67 2.68 -7.40
N ASN A 28 7.82 2.14 -6.98
CA ASN A 28 8.22 2.14 -5.58
C ASN A 28 8.39 3.55 -5.00
N LEU A 29 8.57 4.58 -5.86
CA LEU A 29 8.66 5.97 -5.40
C LEU A 29 7.45 6.36 -4.56
N LEU A 30 6.25 5.91 -4.95
CA LEU A 30 5.00 6.26 -4.28
C LEU A 30 4.86 5.62 -2.88
N ASP A 31 5.68 4.62 -2.57
CA ASP A 31 5.68 3.93 -1.27
C ASP A 31 6.68 4.55 -0.27
N VAL A 32 7.40 5.61 -0.66
CA VAL A 32 8.34 6.28 0.24
C VAL A 32 7.56 6.96 1.36
N PRO A 33 7.83 6.64 2.65
CA PRO A 33 7.13 7.27 3.76
C PRO A 33 7.33 8.78 3.77
N PHE A 34 6.28 9.51 4.14
CA PHE A 34 6.23 10.97 4.23
C PHE A 34 6.59 11.72 2.94
N LEU A 35 6.53 11.06 1.78
CA LEU A 35 6.76 11.69 0.48
C LEU A 35 5.75 12.81 0.20
N PHE A 36 4.47 12.54 0.48
CA PHE A 36 3.39 13.48 0.30
C PHE A 36 3.09 14.23 1.60
N ARG A 37 2.83 15.54 1.50
CA ARG A 37 2.58 16.42 2.66
C ARG A 37 1.13 16.37 3.11
N ASP A 38 0.24 16.29 2.13
CA ASP A 38 -1.22 16.31 2.27
C ASP A 38 -1.86 15.77 0.98
N THR A 39 -3.18 15.57 1.02
CA THR A 39 -3.95 14.98 -0.08
C THR A 39 -3.87 15.84 -1.34
N ALA A 40 -3.86 17.17 -1.21
CA ALA A 40 -3.78 18.08 -2.35
C ALA A 40 -2.41 17.96 -3.07
N HIS A 41 -1.32 17.78 -2.32
CA HIS A 41 -0.01 17.50 -2.89
C HIS A 41 0.02 16.16 -3.62
N ALA A 42 -0.59 15.12 -3.04
CA ALA A 42 -0.68 13.81 -3.67
C ALA A 42 -1.47 13.86 -4.98
N HIS A 43 -2.66 14.45 -4.97
CA HIS A 43 -3.52 14.60 -6.15
C HIS A 43 -2.84 15.42 -7.24
N LYS A 44 -2.31 16.61 -6.91
CA LYS A 44 -1.59 17.45 -7.89
C LYS A 44 -0.39 16.73 -8.52
N THR A 45 0.28 15.86 -7.78
CA THR A 45 1.43 15.10 -8.29
C THR A 45 0.99 13.98 -9.24
N LEU A 46 -0.04 13.22 -8.86
CA LEU A 46 -0.55 12.08 -9.62
C LEU A 46 -1.39 12.48 -10.84
N ASP A 47 -2.04 13.65 -10.79
CA ASP A 47 -2.77 14.23 -11.92
C ASP A 47 -1.89 15.11 -12.81
N GLY A 48 -0.64 15.35 -12.40
CA GLY A 48 0.34 16.11 -13.14
C GLY A 48 1.32 15.25 -13.93
N LYS A 49 2.37 15.91 -14.44
CA LYS A 49 3.41 15.27 -15.26
C LYS A 49 4.06 14.04 -14.61
N VAL A 50 4.27 14.05 -13.29
CA VAL A 50 4.87 12.90 -12.59
C VAL A 50 3.95 11.68 -12.70
N GLY A 51 2.65 11.85 -12.47
CA GLY A 51 1.68 10.78 -12.68
C GLY A 51 1.61 10.31 -14.13
N ASP A 52 1.69 11.22 -15.10
CA ASP A 52 1.77 10.84 -16.52
C ASP A 52 3.01 10.00 -16.84
N ASP A 53 4.18 10.39 -16.34
CA ASP A 53 5.43 9.64 -16.52
C ASP A 53 5.36 8.25 -15.85
N LEU A 54 4.73 8.16 -14.67
CA LEU A 54 4.49 6.90 -13.99
C LEU A 54 3.52 6.00 -14.78
N LYS A 55 2.41 6.53 -15.31
CA LYS A 55 1.49 5.79 -16.21
C LYS A 55 2.21 5.31 -17.46
N ALA A 56 3.01 6.18 -18.09
CA ALA A 56 3.83 5.85 -19.26
C ALA A 56 4.82 4.71 -18.98
N SER A 57 5.37 4.65 -17.76
CA SER A 57 6.26 3.56 -17.36
C SER A 57 5.60 2.17 -17.38
N LEU A 58 4.26 2.08 -17.41
CA LEU A 58 3.52 0.83 -17.56
C LEU A 58 3.06 0.55 -19.00
N GLU A 59 3.30 1.47 -19.94
CA GLU A 59 3.03 1.24 -21.34
C GLU A 59 3.88 0.08 -21.89
N GLY A 60 3.35 -0.61 -22.90
CA GLY A 60 3.96 -1.82 -23.44
C GLY A 60 3.85 -3.06 -22.55
N LYS A 61 3.34 -2.95 -21.32
CA LYS A 61 3.21 -4.09 -20.38
C LYS A 61 1.85 -4.79 -20.47
N GLY A 62 1.09 -4.57 -21.53
CA GLY A 62 -0.25 -5.13 -21.73
C GLY A 62 -1.36 -4.43 -20.92
N LEU A 63 -1.07 -3.26 -20.37
CA LEU A 63 -1.98 -2.46 -19.55
C LEU A 63 -2.22 -1.09 -20.18
N LYS A 64 -3.45 -0.59 -20.05
CA LYS A 64 -3.75 0.84 -20.14
C LYS A 64 -4.14 1.32 -18.75
N VAL A 65 -3.38 2.26 -18.19
CA VAL A 65 -3.75 2.93 -16.93
C VAL A 65 -4.77 4.02 -17.27
N LEU A 66 -5.94 3.96 -16.63
CA LEU A 66 -7.06 4.87 -16.88
C LEU A 66 -7.02 6.09 -15.95
N ALA A 67 -6.78 5.84 -14.66
CA ALA A 67 -6.75 6.86 -13.64
C ALA A 67 -5.97 6.40 -12.41
N TYR A 68 -5.59 7.37 -11.58
CA TYR A 68 -5.28 7.12 -10.18
C TYR A 68 -6.56 7.26 -9.37
N TRP A 69 -6.83 6.26 -8.53
CA TRP A 69 -7.85 6.35 -7.48
C TRP A 69 -7.16 6.43 -6.12
N GLU A 70 -7.93 6.81 -5.10
CA GLU A 70 -7.43 6.90 -3.74
C GLU A 70 -7.76 5.63 -2.96
N ASN A 71 -6.75 5.03 -2.32
CA ASN A 71 -6.99 4.12 -1.21
C ASN A 71 -7.00 4.90 0.11
N GLY A 72 -6.04 5.81 0.28
CA GLY A 72 -6.00 6.77 1.40
C GLY A 72 -4.65 6.83 2.11
N TRP A 73 -4.60 7.59 3.19
CA TRP A 73 -3.46 7.67 4.12
C TRP A 73 -3.35 6.40 4.94
N ARG A 74 -2.14 5.86 5.06
CA ARG A 74 -1.87 4.60 5.77
C ARG A 74 -1.57 4.88 7.23
N ASP A 75 -2.20 4.11 8.10
CA ASP A 75 -2.12 4.23 9.55
C ASP A 75 -1.80 2.91 10.22
N ILE A 76 -1.15 2.96 11.38
CA ILE A 76 -0.69 1.78 12.10
C ILE A 76 -1.78 1.31 13.06
N THR A 77 -2.13 0.03 12.99
CA THR A 77 -2.89 -0.64 14.05
C THR A 77 -2.02 -1.70 14.72
N ASN A 78 -2.24 -1.94 16.01
CA ASN A 78 -1.59 -3.05 16.71
C ASN A 78 -2.44 -3.59 17.87
N SER A 79 -2.04 -4.74 18.41
CA SER A 79 -2.69 -5.40 19.55
C SER A 79 -1.94 -5.26 20.88
N ARG A 80 -0.76 -4.60 20.90
CA ARG A 80 0.15 -4.55 22.06
C ARG A 80 0.01 -3.26 22.89
N ALA A 81 0.24 -2.10 22.29
CA ALA A 81 0.26 -0.81 23.00
C ALA A 81 0.04 0.38 22.03
N PRO A 82 -0.38 1.57 22.51
CA PRO A 82 -0.45 2.77 21.68
C PRO A 82 0.92 3.13 21.05
N VAL A 83 0.92 3.56 19.79
CA VAL A 83 2.11 4.11 19.12
C VAL A 83 1.99 5.63 19.11
N LYS A 84 2.83 6.33 19.87
CA LYS A 84 2.85 7.80 19.94
C LYS A 84 4.11 8.40 19.32
N THR A 85 5.19 7.63 19.33
CA THR A 85 6.49 8.01 18.81
C THR A 85 7.10 6.85 18.01
N PRO A 86 8.09 7.10 17.12
CA PRO A 86 8.78 6.02 16.43
C PRO A 86 9.42 4.98 17.37
N ALA A 87 9.82 5.38 18.58
CA ALA A 87 10.40 4.46 19.57
C ALA A 87 9.42 3.35 20.00
N ASP A 88 8.11 3.61 19.93
CA ASP A 88 7.07 2.64 20.29
C ASP A 88 6.93 1.49 19.27
N LEU A 89 7.51 1.66 18.07
CA LEU A 89 7.55 0.62 17.03
C LEU A 89 8.65 -0.42 17.27
N LYS A 90 9.55 -0.19 18.22
CA LYS A 90 10.73 -1.03 18.44
C LYS A 90 10.34 -2.49 18.71
N ARG A 91 10.89 -3.41 17.91
CA ARG A 91 10.64 -4.87 17.94
C ARG A 91 9.18 -5.29 17.66
N LEU A 92 8.31 -4.38 17.24
CA LEU A 92 6.95 -4.72 16.87
C LEU A 92 6.96 -5.59 15.61
N LYS A 93 6.34 -6.76 15.63
CA LYS A 93 6.18 -7.61 14.44
C LYS A 93 5.10 -7.02 13.56
N ILE A 94 5.48 -6.13 12.65
CA ILE A 94 4.54 -5.43 11.79
C ILE A 94 4.45 -6.12 10.43
N ARG A 95 3.24 -6.45 10.02
CA ARG A 95 3.02 -6.90 8.65
C ARG A 95 3.28 -5.76 7.68
N THR A 96 4.02 -6.05 6.63
CA THR A 96 4.18 -5.17 5.47
C THR A 96 3.67 -5.86 4.21
N ASN A 97 3.39 -5.09 3.16
CA ASN A 97 3.33 -5.65 1.81
C ASN A 97 4.74 -6.00 1.31
N ASN A 98 4.85 -6.57 0.10
CA ASN A 98 6.15 -6.90 -0.50
C ASN A 98 6.92 -5.67 -1.01
N SER A 99 6.55 -4.45 -0.60
CA SER A 99 7.24 -3.24 -1.02
C SER A 99 8.60 -3.13 -0.31
N PRO A 100 9.72 -3.06 -1.05
CA PRO A 100 11.03 -2.88 -0.44
C PRO A 100 11.14 -1.57 0.35
N MET A 101 10.41 -0.52 -0.07
CA MET A 101 10.40 0.77 0.62
C MET A 101 9.72 0.68 1.99
N ASN A 102 8.55 0.04 2.08
CA ASN A 102 7.88 -0.17 3.37
C ASN A 102 8.71 -1.06 4.31
N ILE A 103 9.31 -2.13 3.79
CA ILE A 103 10.18 -3.01 4.57
C ILE A 103 11.38 -2.21 5.12
N ALA A 104 12.02 -1.40 4.29
CA ALA A 104 13.15 -0.57 4.71
C ALA A 104 12.72 0.47 5.76
N ALA A 105 11.60 1.15 5.54
CA ALA A 105 11.06 2.16 6.45
C ALA A 105 10.82 1.60 7.85
N PHE A 106 10.09 0.49 7.96
CA PHE A 106 9.79 -0.11 9.27
C PHE A 106 11.04 -0.68 9.97
N LYS A 107 12.05 -1.12 9.22
CA LYS A 107 13.37 -1.45 9.80
C LYS A 107 14.05 -0.21 10.38
N VAL A 108 14.03 0.92 9.67
CA VAL A 108 14.59 2.20 10.16
C VAL A 108 13.86 2.67 11.41
N PHE A 109 12.54 2.47 11.49
CA PHE A 109 11.75 2.75 12.70
C PHE A 109 11.97 1.74 13.84
N GLY A 110 12.83 0.73 13.65
CA GLY A 110 13.19 -0.25 14.68
C GLY A 110 12.19 -1.40 14.85
N ALA A 111 11.18 -1.49 13.99
CA ALA A 111 10.23 -2.60 13.96
C ALA A 111 10.82 -3.84 13.27
N ASN A 112 10.09 -4.95 13.34
CA ASN A 112 10.41 -6.19 12.63
C ASN A 112 9.35 -6.41 11.52
N PRO A 113 9.59 -5.93 10.29
CA PRO A 113 8.62 -6.09 9.21
C PRO A 113 8.57 -7.52 8.69
N ILE A 114 7.35 -8.06 8.57
CA ILE A 114 7.06 -9.40 8.07
C ILE A 114 6.19 -9.27 6.81
N PRO A 115 6.74 -9.47 5.60
CA PRO A 115 5.97 -9.41 4.37
C PRO A 115 5.00 -10.59 4.28
N MET A 116 3.72 -10.32 4.00
CA MET A 116 2.73 -11.37 3.71
C MET A 116 1.57 -10.87 2.84
N PRO A 117 0.91 -11.75 2.08
CA PRO A 117 -0.30 -11.41 1.32
C PRO A 117 -1.40 -10.82 2.20
N PHE A 118 -2.22 -9.93 1.63
CA PHE A 118 -3.29 -9.26 2.38
C PHE A 118 -4.32 -10.24 2.96
N ALA A 119 -4.61 -11.33 2.24
CA ALA A 119 -5.57 -12.35 2.66
C ALA A 119 -5.16 -13.09 3.95
N GLU A 120 -3.87 -13.10 4.30
CA GLU A 120 -3.34 -13.77 5.49
C GLU A 120 -3.30 -12.84 6.72
N VAL A 121 -3.52 -11.53 6.52
CA VAL A 121 -3.30 -10.51 7.56
C VAL A 121 -4.25 -10.68 8.73
N TYR A 122 -5.55 -10.89 8.48
CA TYR A 122 -6.53 -11.02 9.57
C TYR A 122 -6.15 -12.18 10.51
N THR A 123 -5.96 -13.39 9.95
CA THR A 123 -5.56 -14.57 10.71
C THR A 123 -4.20 -14.38 11.40
N GLY A 124 -3.26 -13.69 10.75
CA GLY A 124 -1.96 -13.38 11.36
C GLY A 124 -2.09 -12.48 12.61
N LEU A 125 -2.98 -11.50 12.58
CA LEU A 125 -3.27 -10.62 13.72
C LEU A 125 -4.04 -11.37 14.82
N GLU A 126 -5.04 -12.17 14.43
CA GLU A 126 -5.87 -12.97 15.34
C GLU A 126 -5.03 -13.97 16.14
N THR A 127 -4.17 -14.73 15.44
CA THR A 127 -3.27 -15.73 16.03
C THR A 127 -2.01 -15.13 16.64
N ARG A 128 -1.81 -13.80 16.51
CA ARG A 128 -0.64 -13.05 16.99
C ARG A 128 0.70 -13.51 16.42
N THR A 129 0.72 -14.11 15.23
CA THR A 129 1.97 -14.31 14.49
C THR A 129 2.59 -12.97 14.11
N ILE A 130 1.75 -11.97 13.83
CA ILE A 130 2.08 -10.54 13.73
C ILE A 130 1.36 -9.73 14.82
N ASP A 131 1.99 -8.66 15.27
CA ASP A 131 1.45 -7.77 16.31
C ASP A 131 0.65 -6.61 15.73
N ALA A 132 1.04 -6.19 14.52
CA ALA A 132 0.61 -4.95 13.90
C ALA A 132 0.47 -5.09 12.39
N GLN A 133 -0.29 -4.18 11.82
CA GLN A 133 -0.32 -3.94 10.38
C GLN A 133 -0.49 -2.43 10.16
N GLU A 134 -0.39 -2.02 8.91
CA GLU A 134 -0.64 -0.65 8.51
C GLU A 134 -1.49 -0.60 7.24
N HIS A 135 -2.50 0.28 7.22
CA HIS A 135 -3.41 0.48 6.10
C HIS A 135 -4.29 1.72 6.29
N PRO A 136 -4.96 2.21 5.24
CA PRO A 136 -5.99 3.22 5.37
C PRO A 136 -7.18 2.75 6.21
N ILE A 137 -7.83 3.71 6.89
CA ILE A 137 -8.95 3.44 7.82
C ILE A 137 -10.08 2.65 7.15
N ASN A 138 -10.41 2.97 5.89
CA ASN A 138 -11.42 2.25 5.11
C ASN A 138 -11.07 0.76 4.95
N VAL A 139 -9.78 0.43 4.77
CA VAL A 139 -9.31 -0.96 4.67
C VAL A 139 -9.36 -1.64 6.04
N VAL A 140 -8.92 -0.95 7.10
CA VAL A 140 -9.02 -1.44 8.49
C VAL A 140 -10.47 -1.81 8.83
N TRP A 141 -11.42 -0.98 8.41
CA TRP A 141 -12.85 -1.22 8.59
C TRP A 141 -13.36 -2.37 7.74
N SER A 142 -13.15 -2.33 6.41
CA SER A 142 -13.69 -3.34 5.49
C SER A 142 -13.13 -4.75 5.74
N ALA A 143 -11.88 -4.83 6.18
CA ALA A 143 -11.22 -6.09 6.54
C ALA A 143 -11.44 -6.49 8.01
N LYS A 144 -12.25 -5.72 8.76
CA LYS A 144 -12.59 -5.98 10.16
C LYS A 144 -11.38 -6.10 11.09
N PHE A 145 -10.26 -5.45 10.78
CA PHE A 145 -9.07 -5.52 11.63
C PHE A 145 -9.31 -4.95 13.03
N PHE A 146 -10.32 -4.10 13.21
CA PHE A 146 -10.75 -3.62 14.52
C PHE A 146 -11.21 -4.74 15.48
N GLU A 147 -11.60 -5.92 14.97
CA GLU A 147 -11.94 -7.09 15.80
C GLU A 147 -10.71 -7.72 16.47
N VAL A 148 -9.54 -7.58 15.83
CA VAL A 148 -8.28 -8.23 16.22
C VAL A 148 -7.16 -7.23 16.54
N GLN A 149 -7.45 -5.94 16.55
CA GLN A 149 -6.49 -4.85 16.82
C GLN A 149 -7.11 -3.84 17.80
N LYS A 150 -6.39 -3.55 18.88
CA LYS A 150 -6.89 -2.72 19.99
C LYS A 150 -6.50 -1.26 19.89
N PHE A 151 -5.44 -0.96 19.16
CA PHE A 151 -4.85 0.37 19.07
C PHE A 151 -4.77 0.79 17.61
N LEU A 152 -5.18 2.02 17.31
CA LEU A 152 -5.00 2.71 16.05
C LEU A 152 -4.20 3.99 16.32
N SER A 153 -3.22 4.28 15.48
CA SER A 153 -2.45 5.52 15.53
C SER A 153 -2.44 6.15 14.15
N LEU A 154 -3.04 7.34 14.07
CA LEU A 154 -3.13 8.15 12.84
C LEU A 154 -1.76 8.73 12.51
N THR A 155 -0.92 7.88 11.95
CA THR A 155 0.48 8.18 11.64
C THR A 155 0.61 8.86 10.29
N HIS A 156 -0.36 8.65 9.38
CA HIS A 156 -0.36 9.15 8.01
C HIS A 156 1.01 9.05 7.34
N HIS A 157 1.72 7.94 7.62
CA HIS A 157 3.14 7.84 7.31
C HIS A 157 3.39 7.58 5.83
N ALA A 158 2.36 7.17 5.08
CA ALA A 158 2.41 7.01 3.65
C ALA A 158 1.03 7.26 3.03
N TYR A 159 1.00 7.72 1.78
CA TYR A 159 -0.21 7.83 0.98
C TYR A 159 -0.27 6.66 0.00
N SER A 160 -1.42 5.99 -0.10
CA SER A 160 -1.61 4.82 -0.94
C SER A 160 -2.53 5.16 -2.12
N PRO A 161 -1.98 5.38 -3.34
CA PRO A 161 -2.79 5.44 -4.54
C PRO A 161 -3.13 4.04 -5.06
N LEU A 162 -4.25 3.96 -5.77
CA LEU A 162 -4.65 2.83 -6.61
C LEU A 162 -4.44 3.21 -8.08
N LEU A 163 -4.06 2.24 -8.91
CA LEU A 163 -4.12 2.39 -10.36
C LEU A 163 -5.32 1.61 -10.86
N VAL A 164 -6.20 2.27 -11.61
CA VAL A 164 -7.25 1.62 -12.38
C VAL A 164 -6.66 1.23 -13.73
N VAL A 165 -6.63 -0.06 -14.04
CA VAL A 165 -6.01 -0.59 -15.26
C VAL A 165 -6.97 -1.49 -16.03
N ILE A 166 -6.97 -1.34 -17.34
CA ILE A 166 -7.69 -2.20 -18.29
C ILE A 166 -6.69 -2.93 -19.19
N ASN A 167 -7.08 -4.09 -19.71
CA ASN A 167 -6.31 -4.79 -20.74
C ASN A 167 -6.10 -3.87 -21.95
N LYS A 168 -4.84 -3.74 -22.40
CA LYS A 168 -4.48 -2.80 -23.46
C LYS A 168 -5.14 -3.10 -24.81
N ALA A 169 -5.39 -4.36 -25.13
CA ALA A 169 -5.98 -4.76 -26.41
C ALA A 169 -7.52 -4.66 -26.42
N LYS A 170 -8.15 -4.55 -25.24
CA LYS A 170 -9.60 -4.37 -25.06
C LYS A 170 -10.02 -2.91 -24.88
N PHE A 171 -9.07 -1.98 -24.81
CA PHE A 171 -9.29 -0.53 -24.79
C PHE A 171 -9.13 0.05 -26.19
#